data_AF-A0A954VW63-F1
#
_entry.id   AF-A0A954VW63-F1
#
_cell.length_a   1.000
_cell.length_b   1.000
_cell.length_c   1.000
_cell.angle_alpha   90.00
_cell.angle_beta   90.00
_cell.angle_gamma   90.00
#
_symmetry.space_group_name_H-M   'P 1'
#
loop_
_entity.id
_entity.type
_entity.pdbx_description
1 polymer ?
#
loop_
_entity_poly.entity_id
_entity_poly.type
_entity_poly.pdbx_seq_one_letter_code
_entity_poly.pdbx_strand_id
1 'polypeptide(L)'
;MNDKIPKNQDADLEQLVAYLDGELDADQVRQLEDRLMSDAQFQNQLQQLQRSWDLLDDLPREVATESFTKTTVEMVAVKASNDLIAATTAFQRKRTRRQWLGWSVALMVCAGSFWGFRSWLGRHDRQLVEDLPVIENVDMYRTIDDIDFLLSLDQEGLFSDEVDQ
;
A
#
# COMPACT_ATOMS: atom_id res chain seq x y z
N MET A 1 -6.71 34.52 -39.61
CA MET A 1 -6.56 34.11 -41.01
C MET A 1 -6.66 32.58 -41.05
N ASN A 2 -7.84 32.05 -41.30
CA ASN A 2 -8.04 30.61 -41.52
C ASN A 2 -8.52 30.48 -42.96
N ASP A 3 -7.58 30.63 -43.89
CA ASP A 3 -7.87 30.50 -45.31
C ASP A 3 -8.21 29.03 -45.55
N LYS A 4 -9.47 28.79 -45.89
CA LYS A 4 -9.94 27.44 -46.18
C LYS A 4 -9.32 27.07 -47.50
N ILE A 5 -8.30 26.21 -47.48
CA ILE A 5 -7.85 25.53 -48.69
C ILE A 5 -9.11 24.95 -49.34
N PRO A 6 -9.43 25.33 -50.60
CA PRO A 6 -10.60 24.80 -51.27
C PRO A 6 -10.50 23.28 -51.26
N LYS A 7 -11.58 22.59 -50.88
CA LYS A 7 -11.64 21.14 -50.65
C LYS A 7 -11.02 20.25 -51.75
N ASN A 8 -10.85 20.81 -52.95
CA ASN A 8 -10.19 20.16 -54.09
C ASN A 8 -8.65 20.16 -53.98
N GLN A 9 -8.04 21.22 -53.43
CA GLN A 9 -6.60 21.31 -53.24
C GLN A 9 -6.07 20.29 -52.22
N ASP A 10 -6.86 19.98 -51.18
CA ASP A 10 -6.47 18.94 -50.21
C ASP A 10 -6.43 17.55 -50.86
N ALA A 11 -7.43 17.22 -51.67
CA ALA A 11 -7.48 15.95 -52.41
C ALA A 11 -6.38 15.87 -53.48
N ASP A 12 -6.08 16.98 -54.14
CA ASP A 12 -4.99 17.10 -55.11
C ASP A 12 -3.62 16.88 -54.47
N LEU A 13 -3.40 17.46 -53.28
CA LEU A 13 -2.18 17.25 -52.50
C LEU A 13 -2.05 15.80 -52.01
N GLU A 14 -3.15 15.21 -51.53
CA GLU A 14 -3.18 13.80 -51.11
C GLU A 14 -2.80 12.88 -52.27
N GLN A 15 -3.32 13.13 -53.47
CA GLN A 15 -2.99 12.35 -54.67
C GLN A 15 -1.51 12.50 -55.09
N LEU A 16 -0.94 13.71 -54.99
CA LEU A 16 0.48 13.95 -55.28
C LEU A 16 1.41 13.30 -54.25
N VAL A 17 1.03 13.30 -52.97
CA VAL A 17 1.80 12.63 -51.91
C VAL A 17 1.76 11.12 -52.11
N ALA A 18 0.58 10.54 -52.37
CA ALA A 18 0.40 9.12 -52.68
C ALA A 18 1.17 8.68 -53.94
N TYR A 19 1.42 9.61 -54.87
CA TYR A 19 2.29 9.35 -56.02
C TYR A 19 3.77 9.29 -55.62
N LEU A 20 4.22 10.15 -54.69
CA LEU A 20 5.62 10.23 -54.25
C LEU A 20 6.03 9.08 -53.33
N ASP A 21 5.13 8.59 -52.48
CA ASP A 21 5.38 7.42 -51.63
C ASP A 21 5.14 6.08 -52.35
N GLY A 22 4.50 6.10 -53.52
CA GLY A 22 4.21 4.94 -54.35
C GLY A 22 2.97 4.16 -53.92
N GLU A 23 2.04 4.77 -53.18
CA GLU A 23 0.78 4.16 -52.75
C GLU A 23 -0.30 4.10 -53.85
N LEU A 24 -0.12 4.78 -54.99
CA LEU A 24 -1.06 4.72 -56.12
C LEU A 24 -0.96 3.42 -56.94
N ASP A 25 -2.12 2.93 -57.38
CA ASP A 25 -2.19 1.82 -58.33
C ASP A 25 -1.80 2.22 -59.77
N ALA A 26 -1.60 1.24 -60.65
CA ALA A 26 -1.12 1.49 -62.01
C ALA A 26 -2.09 2.33 -62.88
N ASP A 27 -3.40 2.28 -62.62
CA ASP A 27 -4.39 3.05 -63.35
C ASP A 27 -4.48 4.48 -62.81
N GLN A 28 -4.35 4.65 -61.49
CA GLN A 28 -4.26 5.94 -60.81
C GLN A 28 -2.99 6.71 -61.19
N VAL A 29 -1.85 6.01 -61.29
CA VAL A 29 -0.58 6.59 -61.76
C VAL A 29 -0.74 7.16 -63.16
N ARG A 30 -1.29 6.39 -64.10
CA ARG A 30 -1.50 6.86 -65.49
C ARG A 30 -2.40 8.09 -65.56
N GLN A 31 -3.52 8.07 -64.84
CA GLN A 31 -4.45 9.22 -64.81
C GLN A 31 -3.79 10.47 -64.22
N LEU A 32 -2.96 10.30 -63.19
CA LEU A 32 -2.21 11.39 -62.58
C LEU A 32 -1.10 11.93 -63.50
N GLU A 33 -0.37 11.06 -64.20
CA GLU A 33 0.63 11.45 -65.20
C GLU A 33 0.02 12.23 -66.36
N ASP A 34 -1.13 11.78 -66.89
CA ASP A 34 -1.88 12.51 -67.92
C ASP A 34 -2.30 13.89 -67.44
N ARG A 35 -2.77 13.99 -66.19
CA ARG A 35 -3.12 15.26 -65.56
C ARG A 35 -1.90 16.17 -65.40
N LEU A 36 -0.78 15.63 -64.92
CA LEU A 36 0.49 16.35 -64.80
C LEU A 36 0.94 16.92 -66.14
N MET A 37 0.76 16.22 -67.27
CA MET A 37 1.14 16.76 -68.58
C MET A 37 0.35 17.99 -68.99
N SER A 38 -0.90 18.11 -68.53
CA SER A 38 -1.83 19.18 -68.93
C SER A 38 -1.93 20.35 -67.95
N ASP A 39 -1.57 20.14 -66.67
CA ASP A 39 -1.75 21.10 -65.59
C ASP A 39 -0.42 21.60 -65.02
N ALA A 40 -0.03 22.82 -65.41
CA ALA A 40 1.20 23.45 -64.94
C ALA A 40 1.17 23.81 -63.44
N GLN A 41 0.00 24.05 -62.84
CA GLN A 41 -0.08 24.30 -61.39
C GLN A 41 0.20 23.01 -60.61
N PHE A 42 -0.36 21.90 -61.08
CA PHE A 42 -0.17 20.58 -60.49
C PHE A 42 1.29 20.10 -60.59
N GLN A 43 1.97 20.36 -61.71
CA GLN A 43 3.42 20.14 -61.84
C GLN A 43 4.24 20.94 -60.82
N ASN A 44 3.92 22.22 -60.63
CA ASN A 44 4.63 23.08 -59.68
C ASN A 44 4.44 22.59 -58.24
N GLN A 45 3.25 22.08 -57.88
CA GLN A 45 2.99 21.49 -56.56
C GLN A 45 3.84 20.24 -56.34
N LEU A 46 3.91 19.34 -57.33
CA LEU A 46 4.76 18.14 -57.26
C LEU A 46 6.24 18.50 -57.08
N GLN A 47 6.75 19.49 -57.83
CA GLN A 47 8.14 19.95 -57.69
C GLN A 47 8.43 20.56 -56.31
N GLN A 48 7.48 21.31 -55.74
CA GLN A 48 7.63 21.86 -54.39
C GLN A 48 7.70 20.74 -53.35
N LEU A 49 6.83 19.73 -53.45
CA LEU A 49 6.84 18.57 -52.56
C LEU A 49 8.17 17.81 -52.66
N GLN A 50 8.64 17.49 -53.87
CA GLN A 50 9.93 16.83 -54.09
C GLN A 50 11.09 17.62 -53.47
N ARG A 51 11.14 18.94 -53.70
CA ARG A 51 12.18 19.78 -53.11
C ARG A 51 12.17 19.77 -51.58
N SER A 52 10.99 19.73 -50.96
CA SER A 52 10.89 19.61 -49.51
C SER A 52 11.43 18.28 -49.01
N TRP A 53 11.21 17.18 -49.74
CA TRP A 53 11.79 15.87 -49.44
C TRP A 53 13.31 15.84 -49.63
N ASP A 54 13.83 16.44 -50.71
CA ASP A 54 15.27 16.54 -50.94
C ASP A 54 15.97 17.29 -49.79
N LEU A 55 15.34 18.36 -49.29
CA LEU A 55 15.85 19.08 -48.12
C LEU A 55 15.85 18.23 -46.85
N LEU A 56 14.93 17.26 -46.72
CA LEU A 56 14.91 16.34 -45.58
C LEU A 56 16.07 15.33 -45.63
N ASP A 57 16.45 14.89 -46.83
CA ASP A 57 17.59 14.00 -47.02
C ASP A 57 18.93 14.67 -46.69
N ASP A 58 19.01 15.99 -46.88
CA ASP A 58 20.17 16.80 -46.52
C ASP A 58 20.30 17.07 -45.00
N LEU A 59 19.36 16.59 -44.17
CA LEU A 59 19.49 16.80 -42.72
C LEU A 59 20.73 16.08 -42.16
N PRO A 60 21.54 16.77 -41.34
CA PRO A 60 22.67 16.15 -40.68
C PRO A 60 22.19 15.02 -39.76
N ARG A 61 22.65 13.80 -40.04
CA ARG A 61 22.42 12.65 -39.17
C ARG A 61 23.42 12.69 -38.02
N GLU A 62 22.98 13.22 -36.89
CA GLU A 62 23.71 13.13 -35.62
C GLU A 62 23.93 11.66 -35.27
N VAL A 63 25.17 11.18 -35.36
CA VAL A 63 25.53 9.84 -34.92
C VAL A 63 25.63 9.88 -33.39
N ALA A 64 24.77 9.11 -32.72
CA ALA A 64 24.75 9.05 -31.26
C ALA A 64 26.17 8.75 -30.72
N THR A 65 26.69 9.68 -29.92
CA THR A 65 28.01 9.52 -29.30
C THR A 65 27.95 8.41 -28.26
N GLU A 66 29.04 7.65 -28.06
CA GLU A 66 29.12 6.60 -27.02
C GLU A 66 28.69 7.08 -25.62
N SER A 67 28.90 8.37 -25.31
CA SER A 67 28.47 9.00 -24.07
C SER A 67 26.94 8.94 -23.85
N PHE A 68 26.15 9.10 -24.91
CA PHE A 68 24.69 9.02 -24.87
C PHE A 68 24.22 7.61 -24.50
N THR A 69 24.83 6.59 -25.11
CA THR A 69 24.57 5.18 -24.80
C THR A 69 24.95 4.86 -23.35
N LYS A 70 26.12 5.33 -22.89
CA LYS A 70 26.57 5.15 -21.50
C LYS A 70 25.59 5.77 -20.50
N THR A 71 25.15 7.01 -20.75
CA THR A 71 24.20 7.73 -19.88
C THR A 71 22.86 7.00 -19.77
N THR A 72 22.37 6.43 -20.88
CA THR A 72 21.10 5.69 -20.90
C THR A 72 21.21 4.39 -20.11
N VAL A 73 22.29 3.62 -20.31
CA VAL A 73 22.55 2.39 -19.54
C VAL A 73 22.72 2.71 -18.06
N GLU A 74 23.43 3.79 -17.73
CA GLU A 74 23.60 4.26 -16.35
C GLU A 74 22.25 4.63 -15.71
N MET A 75 21.39 5.36 -16.42
CA MET A 75 20.06 5.73 -15.93
C MET A 75 19.20 4.50 -15.63
N VAL A 76 19.23 3.49 -16.50
CA VAL A 76 18.52 2.21 -16.29
C VAL A 76 19.10 1.47 -15.08
N ALA A 77 20.42 1.42 -14.94
CA ALA A 77 21.09 0.78 -13.81
C ALA A 77 20.75 1.47 -12.47
N VAL A 78 20.73 2.80 -12.44
CA VAL A 78 20.34 3.60 -11.27
C VAL A 78 18.88 3.39 -10.90
N LYS A 79 17.97 3.30 -11.88
CA LYS A 79 16.56 3.02 -11.61
C LYS A 79 16.36 1.62 -11.03
N ALA A 80 17.04 0.61 -11.60
CA ALA A 80 16.96 -0.75 -11.12
C ALA A 80 17.50 -0.89 -9.68
N SER A 81 18.59 -0.21 -9.32
CA SER A 81 19.12 -0.23 -7.96
C SER A 81 18.17 0.43 -6.95
N ASN A 82 17.57 1.57 -7.32
CA ASN A 82 16.57 2.25 -6.50
C ASN A 82 15.31 1.40 -6.27
N ASP A 83 14.84 0.68 -7.28
CA ASP A 83 13.68 -0.22 -7.16
C ASP A 83 13.98 -1.38 -6.20
N LEU A 84 15.19 -1.93 -6.22
CA LEU A 84 15.62 -2.96 -5.26
C LEU A 84 15.70 -2.42 -3.82
N ILE A 85 16.21 -1.20 -3.63
CA ILE A 85 16.23 -0.53 -2.32
C ILE A 85 14.79 -0.27 -1.82
N ALA A 86 13.89 0.18 -2.70
CA ALA A 86 12.49 0.40 -2.38
C ALA A 86 11.77 -0.91 -2.01
N ALA A 87 12.05 -2.00 -2.73
CA ALA A 87 11.50 -3.32 -2.43
C ALA A 87 11.97 -3.82 -1.06
N THR A 88 13.29 -3.80 -0.80
CA THR A 88 13.85 -4.30 0.47
C THR A 88 13.37 -3.51 1.69
N THR A 89 13.30 -2.17 1.60
CA THR A 89 12.78 -1.31 2.66
C THR A 89 11.29 -1.53 2.92
N ALA A 90 10.48 -1.76 1.87
CA ALA A 90 9.07 -2.08 2.01
C ALA A 90 8.82 -3.44 2.72
N PHE A 91 9.63 -4.46 2.41
CA PHE A 91 9.55 -5.75 3.09
C PHE A 91 9.96 -5.68 4.57
N GLN A 92 11.03 -4.95 4.89
CA GLN A 92 11.46 -4.74 6.27
C GLN A 92 10.42 -3.98 7.10
N ARG A 93 9.81 -2.93 6.55
CA ARG A 93 8.79 -2.12 7.23
C ARG A 93 7.50 -2.89 7.52
N LYS A 94 7.10 -3.82 6.64
CA LYS A 94 5.94 -4.71 6.88
C LYS A 94 6.22 -5.73 7.98
N ARG A 95 7.44 -6.27 8.06
CA ARG A 95 7.82 -7.27 9.08
C ARG A 95 7.84 -6.67 10.48
N THR A 96 8.46 -5.49 10.65
CA THR A 96 8.51 -4.81 11.96
C THR A 96 7.12 -4.37 12.40
N ARG A 97 6.29 -3.81 11.50
CA ARG A 97 4.91 -3.42 11.85
C ARG A 97 4.06 -4.61 12.28
N ARG A 98 4.20 -5.77 11.63
CA ARG A 98 3.48 -7.00 11.99
C ARG A 98 3.97 -7.59 13.32
N GLN A 99 5.27 -7.49 13.61
CA GLN A 99 5.82 -7.87 14.91
C GLN A 99 5.32 -6.97 16.03
N TRP A 100 5.28 -5.65 15.83
CA TRP A 100 4.73 -4.70 16.79
C TRP A 100 3.24 -4.92 17.04
N LEU A 101 2.45 -5.19 15.98
CA LEU A 101 1.04 -5.60 16.11
C LEU A 101 0.88 -6.91 16.88
N GLY A 102 1.77 -7.89 16.67
CA GLY A 102 1.77 -9.14 17.42
C GLY A 102 2.03 -8.92 18.91
N TRP A 103 3.02 -8.09 19.25
CA TRP A 103 3.35 -7.75 20.62
C TRP A 103 2.23 -6.95 21.32
N SER A 104 1.57 -6.02 20.62
CA SER A 104 0.45 -5.28 21.20
C SER A 104 -0.74 -6.19 21.52
N VAL A 105 -1.04 -7.16 20.66
CA VAL A 105 -2.09 -8.16 20.91
C VAL A 105 -1.70 -9.08 22.08
N ALA A 106 -0.45 -9.55 22.13
CA ALA A 106 0.03 -10.37 23.24
C ALA A 106 -0.04 -9.63 24.59
N LEU A 107 0.35 -8.36 24.64
CA LEU A 107 0.22 -7.53 25.84
C LEU A 107 -1.23 -7.35 26.27
N MET A 108 -2.15 -7.13 25.32
CA MET A 108 -3.57 -6.97 25.61
C MET A 108 -4.19 -8.26 26.17
N VAL A 109 -3.83 -9.43 25.61
CA VAL A 109 -4.26 -10.74 26.13
C VAL A 109 -3.69 -10.97 27.52
N CYS A 110 -2.40 -10.68 27.74
CA CYS A 110 -1.76 -10.88 29.05
C CYS A 110 -2.38 -9.98 30.13
N ALA A 111 -2.63 -8.71 29.81
CA ALA A 111 -3.31 -7.78 30.72
C ALA A 111 -4.76 -8.21 31.01
N GLY A 112 -5.50 -8.67 30.00
CA GLY A 112 -6.85 -9.21 30.16
C GLY A 112 -6.88 -10.45 31.07
N SER A 113 -5.97 -11.40 30.85
CA SER A 113 -5.82 -12.60 31.69
C SER A 113 -5.47 -12.26 33.13
N PHE A 114 -4.55 -11.31 33.35
CA PHE A 114 -4.16 -10.86 34.69
C PHE A 114 -5.35 -10.21 35.43
N TRP A 115 -6.11 -9.36 34.74
CA TRP A 115 -7.26 -8.67 35.33
C TRP A 115 -8.40 -9.65 35.65
N GLY A 116 -8.67 -10.61 34.76
CA GLY A 116 -9.64 -11.68 34.97
C GLY A 116 -9.25 -12.61 36.13
N PHE A 117 -7.98 -13.02 36.19
CA PHE A 117 -7.45 -13.85 37.27
C PHE A 117 -7.53 -13.15 38.62
N ARG A 118 -7.18 -11.85 38.69
CA ARG A 118 -7.30 -11.07 39.92
C ARG A 118 -8.75 -10.93 40.41
N SER A 119 -9.70 -10.78 39.49
CA SER A 119 -11.12 -10.76 39.84
C SER A 119 -11.63 -12.11 40.35
N TRP A 120 -11.08 -13.22 39.84
CA TRP A 120 -11.42 -14.57 40.29
C TRP A 120 -10.84 -14.88 41.68
N LEU A 121 -9.57 -14.52 41.95
CA LEU A 121 -8.94 -14.71 43.26
C LEU A 121 -9.59 -13.86 44.36
N GLY A 122 -10.00 -12.63 44.06
CA GLY A 122 -10.68 -11.76 45.04
C GLY A 122 -12.02 -12.29 45.57
N ARG A 123 -12.61 -13.33 44.95
CA ARG A 123 -13.77 -14.03 45.51
C ARG A 123 -13.39 -15.15 46.48
N HIS A 124 -12.27 -15.84 46.26
CA HIS A 124 -11.78 -16.88 47.18
C HIS A 124 -11.08 -16.28 48.41
N ASP A 125 -10.35 -15.18 48.25
CA ASP A 125 -9.66 -14.52 49.37
C ASP A 125 -10.62 -13.91 50.39
N ARG A 126 -11.88 -13.70 50.00
CA ARG A 126 -12.89 -13.07 50.86
C ARG A 126 -13.30 -13.98 52.02
N GLN A 127 -13.34 -15.30 51.81
CA GLN A 127 -13.53 -16.28 52.89
C GLN A 127 -12.31 -16.31 53.83
N LEU A 128 -11.09 -16.21 53.30
CA LEU A 128 -9.87 -16.19 54.13
C LEU A 128 -9.74 -14.92 54.98
N VAL A 129 -10.27 -13.79 54.50
CA VAL A 129 -10.33 -12.54 55.26
C VAL A 129 -11.45 -12.58 56.30
N GLU A 130 -12.57 -13.25 56.02
CA GLU A 130 -13.70 -13.43 56.94
C GLU A 130 -13.37 -14.46 58.04
N ASP A 131 -12.61 -15.51 57.71
CA ASP A 131 -12.14 -16.56 58.63
C ASP A 131 -10.82 -16.20 59.34
N LEU A 132 -10.20 -15.07 58.99
CA LEU A 132 -8.97 -14.57 59.61
C LEU A 132 -9.02 -14.49 61.14
N PRO A 133 -10.11 -14.00 61.78
CA PRO A 133 -10.22 -13.93 63.24
C PRO A 133 -10.20 -15.30 63.93
N VAL A 134 -10.68 -16.33 63.22
CA VAL A 134 -10.76 -17.72 63.71
C VAL A 134 -9.38 -18.39 63.56
N ILE A 135 -8.69 -18.13 62.45
CA ILE A 135 -7.35 -18.69 62.17
C ILE A 135 -6.28 -18.05 63.06
N GLU A 136 -6.39 -16.75 63.36
CA GLU A 136 -5.43 -16.03 64.22
C GLU A 136 -5.51 -16.47 65.69
N ASN A 137 -6.67 -16.95 66.15
CA ASN A 137 -6.89 -17.38 67.53
C ASN A 137 -7.02 -18.90 67.71
N VAL A 138 -6.55 -19.70 66.74
CA VAL A 138 -6.64 -21.18 66.80
C VAL A 138 -6.03 -21.75 68.08
N ASP A 139 -4.96 -21.16 68.59
CA ASP A 139 -4.31 -21.61 69.83
C ASP A 139 -5.17 -21.39 71.08
N MET A 140 -6.00 -20.32 71.10
CA MET A 140 -6.95 -20.10 72.19
C MET A 140 -8.10 -21.11 72.13
N TYR A 141 -8.60 -21.44 70.94
CA TYR A 141 -9.67 -22.43 70.77
C TYR A 141 -9.21 -23.87 71.02
N ARG A 142 -7.94 -24.19 70.75
CA ARG A 142 -7.36 -25.52 71.04
C ARG A 142 -7.07 -25.79 72.50
N THR A 143 -7.00 -24.76 73.34
CA THR A 143 -6.73 -24.92 74.78
C THR A 143 -7.97 -25.40 75.53
N ILE A 144 -9.17 -25.20 74.96
CA ILE A 144 -10.43 -25.71 75.49
C ILE A 144 -10.74 -27.00 74.72
N ASP A 145 -10.16 -28.10 75.17
CA ASP A 145 -10.17 -29.39 74.47
C ASP A 145 -11.59 -30.03 74.40
N ASP A 146 -12.58 -29.50 75.14
CA ASP A 146 -13.89 -30.11 75.26
C ASP A 146 -15.06 -29.14 75.05
N ILE A 147 -15.89 -29.42 74.05
CA ILE A 147 -17.13 -28.69 73.75
C ILE A 147 -18.16 -28.93 74.86
N ASP A 148 -18.12 -30.09 75.52
CA ASP A 148 -19.02 -30.43 76.62
C ASP A 148 -18.82 -29.50 77.83
N PHE A 149 -17.60 -28.98 78.03
CA PHE A 149 -17.29 -28.00 79.08
C PHE A 149 -17.95 -26.63 78.81
N LEU A 150 -17.92 -26.16 77.56
CA LEU A 150 -18.58 -24.90 77.18
C LEU A 150 -20.11 -25.00 77.28
N LEU A 151 -20.67 -26.15 76.92
CA LEU A 151 -22.09 -26.44 77.12
C LEU A 151 -22.49 -26.53 78.59
N SER A 152 -21.63 -27.08 79.47
CA SER A 152 -21.89 -27.08 80.91
C SER A 152 -21.86 -25.68 81.53
N LEU A 153 -20.98 -24.80 81.03
CA LEU A 153 -20.86 -23.42 81.51
C LEU A 153 -22.05 -22.54 81.06
N ASP A 154 -22.57 -22.77 79.85
CA ASP A 154 -23.79 -22.15 79.35
C ASP A 154 -25.02 -22.60 80.15
N GLN A 155 -25.06 -23.89 80.51
CA GLN A 155 -26.11 -24.44 81.38
C GLN A 155 -26.07 -23.87 82.81
N GLU A 156 -24.89 -23.49 83.30
CA GLU A 156 -24.71 -22.77 84.57
C GLU A 156 -25.06 -21.27 84.48
N GLY A 157 -25.45 -20.77 83.30
CA GLY A 157 -25.97 -19.43 83.11
C GLY A 157 -24.94 -18.31 83.30
N LEU A 158 -23.65 -18.62 83.27
CA LEU A 158 -22.55 -17.67 83.48
C LEU A 158 -22.26 -16.78 82.27
N PHE A 159 -22.86 -17.08 81.11
CA PHE A 159 -22.83 -16.24 79.91
C PHE A 159 -24.08 -15.38 79.75
N SER A 160 -24.89 -15.19 80.80
CA SER A 160 -25.93 -14.17 80.77
C SER A 160 -25.28 -12.79 80.76
N ASP A 161 -25.22 -12.20 79.57
CA ASP A 161 -24.92 -10.78 79.36
C ASP A 161 -25.70 -9.94 80.37
N GLU A 162 -24.98 -9.23 81.25
CA GLU A 162 -25.47 -7.95 81.72
C GLU A 162 -25.46 -7.00 80.51
N VAL A 163 -26.56 -7.07 79.78
CA VAL A 163 -27.11 -5.95 79.04
C VAL A 163 -27.42 -4.83 80.05
N ASP A 164 -26.95 -3.62 79.72
CA ASP A 164 -27.24 -2.28 80.27
C ASP A 164 -26.34 -1.70 81.39
N GLN A 165 -25.32 -0.91 80.99
CA GLN A 165 -25.40 0.57 80.92
C GLN A 165 -24.20 1.22 80.23
#